data_AF-A0A7V8ATH0-F1
#
_entry.id   AF-A0A7V8ATH0-F1
#
_cell.length_a   1.000
_cell.length_b   1.000
_cell.length_c   1.000
_cell.angle_alpha   90.00
_cell.angle_beta   90.00
_cell.angle_gamma   90.00
#
_symmetry.space_group_name_H-M   'P 1'
#
loop_
_entity.id
_entity.type
_entity.pdbx_description
1 polymer ?
#
loop_
_entity_poly.entity_id
_entity_poly.type
_entity_poly.pdbx_seq_one_letter_code
_entity_poly.pdbx_strand_id
1 'polypeptide(L)'
;MQATLTDHAAVRAAQRNITGRDIEIITAYGRIVHCGGAVHLFLGVKDLPSSMRGDDSIAKLVGTTAVLAKDELTIITIYRNRQALGMLRRKSKWDLSRRGRRIRRTV
;
A
#
# COMPACT_ATOMS: atom_id res chain seq x y z
N MET A 1 9.05 10.69 -8.14
CA MET A 1 8.69 9.66 -9.14
C MET A 1 7.29 9.96 -9.63
N GLN A 2 7.04 10.01 -10.95
CA GLN A 2 5.69 10.14 -11.49
C GLN A 2 5.10 8.73 -11.68
N ALA A 3 3.91 8.49 -11.13
CA ALA A 3 3.21 7.21 -11.26
C ALA A 3 1.97 7.37 -12.12
N THR A 4 1.73 6.41 -13.02
CA THR A 4 0.56 6.39 -13.90
C THR A 4 -0.58 5.62 -13.22
N LEU A 5 -1.78 6.20 -13.18
CA LEU A 5 -2.96 5.54 -12.64
C LEU A 5 -3.69 4.77 -13.74
N THR A 6 -4.04 3.51 -13.44
CA THR A 6 -5.08 2.82 -14.21
C THR A 6 -6.46 3.41 -13.89
N ASP A 7 -7.44 3.21 -14.77
CA ASP A 7 -8.83 3.64 -14.53
C ASP A 7 -9.39 3.09 -13.22
N HIS A 8 -9.08 1.82 -12.93
CA HIS A 8 -9.46 1.20 -11.66
C HIS A 8 -8.86 1.94 -10.46
N ALA A 9 -7.57 2.29 -10.53
CA ALA A 9 -6.91 3.02 -9.46
C ALA A 9 -7.46 4.44 -9.30
N ALA A 10 -7.76 5.14 -10.41
CA ALA A 10 -8.36 6.47 -10.38
C ALA A 10 -9.72 6.47 -9.68
N VAL A 11 -10.59 5.51 -10.01
CA VAL A 11 -11.89 5.34 -9.33
C VAL A 11 -11.71 5.04 -7.84
N ARG A 12 -10.77 4.15 -7.49
CA ARG A 12 -10.51 3.79 -6.08
C ARG A 12 -9.90 4.93 -5.26
N ALA A 13 -9.09 5.79 -5.89
CA ALA A 13 -8.54 7.00 -5.30
C ALA A 13 -9.66 8.01 -5.01
N ALA A 14 -10.51 8.30 -5.99
CA ALA A 14 -11.65 9.19 -5.84
C ALA A 14 -12.60 8.74 -4.70
N GLN A 15 -12.93 7.45 -4.64
CA GLN A 15 -13.76 6.86 -3.58
C GLN A 15 -13.16 6.99 -2.17
N ARG A 16 -11.83 7.20 -2.06
CA ARG A 16 -11.12 7.33 -0.78
C ARG A 16 -10.68 8.76 -0.49
N ASN A 17 -11.14 9.72 -1.30
CA ASN A 17 -10.75 11.12 -1.24
C ASN A 17 -9.22 11.28 -1.28
N ILE A 18 -8.58 10.59 -2.22
CA ILE A 18 -7.14 10.66 -2.49
C ILE A 18 -6.95 11.52 -3.73
N THR A 19 -6.23 12.61 -3.57
CA THR A 19 -5.94 13.59 -4.62
C THR A 19 -4.64 13.26 -5.37
N GLY A 20 -4.38 13.92 -6.49
CA GLY A 20 -3.10 13.79 -7.20
C GLY A 20 -1.90 14.15 -6.32
N ARG A 21 -2.02 15.20 -5.51
CA ARG A 21 -0.99 15.60 -4.53
C ARG A 21 -0.72 14.52 -3.49
N ASP A 22 -1.76 13.83 -3.04
CA ASP A 22 -1.60 12.72 -2.10
C ASP A 22 -0.82 11.56 -2.73
N ILE A 23 -1.07 11.27 -4.01
CA ILE A 23 -0.37 10.24 -4.77
C ILE A 23 1.11 10.62 -4.92
N GLU A 24 1.42 11.88 -5.22
CA GLU A 24 2.81 12.36 -5.27
C GLU A 24 3.53 12.13 -3.93
N ILE A 25 2.89 12.45 -2.81
CA ILE A 25 3.44 12.22 -1.46
C ILE A 25 3.67 10.73 -1.21
N ILE A 26 2.69 9.88 -1.54
CA ILE A 26 2.80 8.43 -1.36
C ILE A 26 3.95 7.87 -2.22
N THR A 27 4.14 8.37 -3.44
CA THR A 27 5.19 7.92 -4.37
C THR A 27 6.57 8.48 -4.01
N ALA A 28 6.63 9.62 -3.33
CA ALA A 28 7.87 10.23 -2.88
C ALA A 28 8.41 9.62 -1.57
N TYR A 29 7.54 9.35 -0.60
CA TYR A 29 7.94 8.93 0.75
C TYR A 29 7.52 7.50 1.11
N GLY A 30 6.64 6.89 0.31
CA GLY A 30 6.24 5.51 0.52
C GLY A 30 7.41 4.55 0.34
N ARG A 31 7.38 3.43 1.06
CA ARG A 31 8.35 2.36 0.91
C ARG A 31 7.78 1.21 0.10
N ILE A 32 8.63 0.61 -0.72
CA ILE A 32 8.28 -0.54 -1.54
C ILE A 32 8.36 -1.82 -0.70
N VAL A 33 7.36 -2.68 -0.85
CA VAL A 33 7.23 -3.98 -0.19
C VAL A 33 6.80 -5.00 -1.23
N HIS A 34 7.69 -5.95 -1.54
CA HIS A 34 7.37 -7.07 -2.42
C HIS A 34 6.73 -8.19 -1.63
N CYS A 35 5.49 -8.55 -1.96
CA CYS A 35 4.72 -9.50 -1.18
C CYS A 35 3.56 -10.12 -1.98
N GLY A 36 3.38 -11.44 -1.87
CA GLY A 36 2.26 -12.14 -2.50
C GLY A 36 2.23 -12.05 -4.03
N GLY A 37 3.41 -11.91 -4.67
CA GLY A 37 3.52 -11.76 -6.12
C GLY A 37 3.20 -10.35 -6.65
N ALA A 38 3.08 -9.36 -5.77
CA ALA A 38 2.80 -7.96 -6.12
C ALA A 38 3.76 -6.99 -5.43
N VAL A 39 3.87 -5.79 -5.99
CA VAL A 39 4.66 -4.68 -5.46
C VAL A 39 3.70 -3.74 -4.72
N HIS A 40 3.96 -3.49 -3.44
CA HIS A 40 3.13 -2.62 -2.60
C HIS A 40 3.95 -1.41 -2.17
N LEU A 41 3.45 -0.22 -2.46
CA LEU A 41 4.00 1.03 -1.98
C LEU A 41 3.19 1.47 -0.75
N PHE A 42 3.81 1.44 0.42
CA PHE A 42 3.16 1.72 1.71
C PHE A 42 3.72 3.00 2.33
N LEU A 43 2.83 3.91 2.73
CA LEU A 43 3.20 5.13 3.45
C LEU A 43 2.98 4.97 4.96
N GLY A 44 4.06 4.86 5.74
CA GLY A 44 4.03 4.86 7.19
C GLY A 44 4.40 6.22 7.80
N VAL A 45 4.02 6.46 9.06
CA VAL A 45 4.40 7.68 9.81
C VAL A 45 5.91 7.87 9.83
N LYS A 46 6.66 6.77 9.99
CA LYS A 46 8.13 6.81 10.12
C LYS A 46 8.84 7.15 8.82
N ASP A 47 8.17 6.95 7.68
CA ASP A 47 8.73 7.18 6.35
C ASP A 47 8.62 8.68 5.95
N LEU A 48 7.82 9.46 6.69
CA LEU A 48 7.68 10.91 6.51
C LEU A 48 8.73 11.69 7.31
N PRO A 49 9.23 12.84 6.80
CA PRO A 49 10.10 13.73 7.54
C PRO A 49 9.36 14.34 8.74
N SER A 50 10.10 14.66 9.81
CA SER A 50 9.52 15.17 11.07
C SER A 50 8.68 16.44 10.88
N SER A 51 9.09 17.33 9.96
CA SER A 51 8.38 18.55 9.61
C SER A 51 6.97 18.31 9.05
N MET A 52 6.70 17.14 8.45
CA MET A 52 5.40 16.81 7.87
C MET A 52 4.49 16.03 8.82
N ARG A 53 4.99 15.54 9.95
CA ARG A 53 4.23 14.65 10.85
C ARG A 53 3.14 15.38 11.64
N GLY A 54 3.22 16.70 11.76
CA GLY A 54 2.22 17.55 12.43
C GLY A 54 1.09 18.04 11.53
N ASP A 55 1.14 17.74 10.22
CA ASP A 55 0.10 18.16 9.28
C ASP A 55 -1.04 17.13 9.25
N ASP A 56 -2.25 17.57 9.58
CA ASP A 56 -3.47 16.76 9.62
C ASP A 56 -3.81 16.11 8.26
N SER A 57 -3.47 16.77 7.16
CA SER A 57 -3.66 16.21 5.81
C SER A 57 -2.75 15.01 5.60
N ILE A 58 -1.49 15.12 6.02
CA ILE A 58 -0.49 14.05 5.94
C ILE A 58 -0.82 12.91 6.91
N ALA A 59 -1.29 13.22 8.12
CA ALA A 59 -1.71 12.23 9.10
C ALA A 59 -2.85 11.33 8.56
N LYS A 60 -3.72 11.87 7.70
CA LYS A 60 -4.77 11.09 7.02
C LYS A 60 -4.22 10.17 5.94
N LEU A 61 -3.08 10.49 5.32
CA LEU A 61 -2.43 9.67 4.29
C LEU A 61 -1.68 8.48 4.86
N VAL A 62 -1.23 8.56 6.10
CA VAL A 62 -0.56 7.46 6.79
C VAL A 62 -1.42 6.18 6.77
N GLY A 63 -0.79 5.08 6.38
CA GLY A 63 -1.43 3.78 6.21
C GLY A 63 -2.03 3.57 4.82
N THR A 64 -1.82 4.50 3.89
CA THR A 64 -2.21 4.28 2.49
C THR A 64 -1.23 3.32 1.83
N THR A 65 -1.79 2.39 1.06
CA THR A 65 -1.06 1.39 0.27
C THR A 65 -1.50 1.50 -1.18
N ALA A 66 -0.55 1.68 -2.08
CA ALA A 66 -0.75 1.53 -3.51
C ALA A 66 -0.19 0.18 -3.96
N VAL A 67 -0.92 -0.54 -4.79
CA VAL A 67 -0.41 -1.75 -5.46
C VAL A 67 0.06 -1.34 -6.83
N LEU A 68 1.32 -1.62 -7.11
CA LEU A 68 1.99 -1.30 -8.34
C LEU A 68 2.00 -2.53 -9.27
N ALA A 69 2.05 -2.27 -10.57
CA ALA A 69 2.41 -3.29 -11.55
C ALA A 69 3.91 -3.65 -11.42
N LYS A 70 4.34 -4.65 -12.19
CA LYS A 70 5.73 -5.12 -12.17
C LYS A 70 6.74 -4.07 -12.64
N ASP A 71 6.28 -3.06 -13.38
CA ASP A 71 7.09 -1.93 -13.82
C ASP A 71 7.36 -0.92 -12.69
N GLU A 72 6.71 -1.08 -11.53
CA GLU A 72 6.74 -0.17 -10.38
C GLU A 72 6.25 1.26 -10.66
N LEU A 73 5.91 1.60 -11.91
CA LEU A 73 5.47 2.93 -12.34
C LEU A 73 3.94 3.02 -12.43
N THR A 74 3.25 1.89 -12.62
CA THR A 74 1.81 1.85 -12.84
C THR A 74 1.06 1.46 -11.57
N ILE A 75 0.16 2.32 -11.10
CA ILE A 75 -0.72 2.03 -9.95
C ILE A 75 -1.97 1.27 -10.43
N ILE A 76 -2.12 0.03 -9.95
CA ILE A 76 -3.27 -0.84 -10.23
C ILE A 76 -4.41 -0.56 -9.26
N THR A 77 -4.11 -0.35 -7.97
CA THR A 77 -5.13 -0.02 -6.98
C THR A 77 -4.55 0.78 -5.82
N ILE A 78 -5.39 1.55 -5.14
CA ILE A 78 -5.03 2.29 -3.92
C ILE A 78 -6.06 2.01 -2.85
N TYR A 79 -5.59 1.73 -1.64
CA TYR A 79 -6.45 1.57 -0.47
C TYR A 79 -5.79 2.10 0.79
N ARG A 80 -6.61 2.49 1.77
CA ARG A 80 -6.14 2.90 3.09
C ARG A 80 -6.34 1.77 4.08
N ASN A 81 -5.25 1.37 4.73
CA ASN A 81 -5.27 0.36 5.77
C ASN A 81 -4.05 0.56 6.69
N ARG A 82 -4.29 1.15 7.86
CA ARG A 82 -3.25 1.40 8.88
C ARG A 82 -2.58 0.14 9.39
N GLN A 83 -3.22 -1.02 9.24
CA GLN A 83 -2.68 -2.33 9.60
C GLN A 83 -2.06 -3.09 8.40
N ALA A 84 -2.04 -2.49 7.20
CA ALA A 84 -1.56 -3.14 5.97
C ALA A 84 -0.17 -3.73 6.15
N LEU A 85 0.73 -3.01 6.84
CA LEU A 85 2.10 -3.48 7.05
C LEU A 85 2.16 -4.85 7.76
N GLY A 86 1.34 -5.06 8.79
CA GLY A 86 1.30 -6.33 9.51
C GLY A 86 0.78 -7.47 8.64
N MET A 87 -0.19 -7.19 7.77
CA MET A 87 -0.71 -8.16 6.80
C MET A 87 0.26 -8.45 5.66
N LEU A 88 0.93 -7.42 5.13
CA LEU A 88 1.97 -7.55 4.11
C LEU A 88 3.15 -8.39 4.65
N ARG A 89 3.59 -8.15 5.89
CA ARG A 89 4.61 -8.99 6.56
C ARG A 89 4.17 -10.44 6.75
N ARG A 90 2.87 -10.72 6.93
CA ARG A 90 2.35 -12.11 7.00
C ARG A 90 2.21 -12.77 5.64
N LYS A 91 1.99 -11.98 4.58
CA LYS A 91 1.82 -12.44 3.21
C LYS A 91 3.12 -12.50 2.42
N SER A 92 4.28 -12.17 3.01
CA SER A 92 5.62 -12.46 2.45
C SER A 92 5.91 -13.97 2.33
N LYS A 93 4.86 -14.79 2.45
CA LYS A 93 4.80 -16.23 2.47
C LYS A 93 4.95 -16.84 1.08
N TRP A 94 6.05 -16.49 0.41
CA TRP A 94 6.90 -17.51 -0.20
C TRP A 94 7.96 -18.01 0.80
N ASP A 95 7.69 -17.89 2.10
CA ASP A 95 8.14 -18.84 3.10
C ASP A 95 7.44 -20.20 2.82
N LEU A 96 8.11 -21.04 2.04
CA LEU A 96 7.69 -22.39 1.63
C LEU A 96 7.39 -23.34 2.82
N SER A 97 7.61 -22.92 4.07
CA SER A 97 7.48 -23.72 5.29
C SER A 97 6.04 -24.01 5.77
N ARG A 98 4.99 -23.55 5.07
CA ARG A 98 3.60 -23.66 5.59
C ARG A 98 2.56 -24.16 4.58
N ARG A 99 2.94 -25.08 3.70
CA ARG A 99 2.01 -26.10 3.16
C ARG A 99 1.77 -27.14 4.25
N GLY A 100 0.78 -26.92 5.11
CA GLY A 100 0.48 -27.88 6.17
C GLY A 100 -0.25 -27.27 7.33
N ARG A 101 -1.48 -26.79 7.11
CA ARG A 101 -2.45 -26.74 8.20
C ARG A 101 -3.86 -26.83 7.64
N ARG A 102 -4.32 -28.09 7.59
CA ARG A 102 -5.70 -28.59 7.65
C ARG A 102 -6.71 -27.50 8.02
N ILE A 103 -7.60 -27.17 7.10
CA ILE A 103 -8.88 -26.54 7.44
C ILE A 103 -9.78 -27.68 7.94
N ARG A 104 -10.08 -27.67 9.24
CA ARG A 104 -11.11 -28.52 9.82
C ARG A 104 -12.46 -28.08 9.22
N ARG A 105 -13.17 -29.04 8.63
CA ARG A 105 -14.61 -28.92 8.37
C ARG A 105 -15.31 -28.82 9.73
N THR A 106 -16.07 -27.77 9.94
CA THR A 106 -17.10 -27.77 10.99
C THR A 106 -18.36 -28.33 10.35
N VAL A 107 -18.94 -29.32 11.03
CA VAL A 107 -20.21 -30.00 10.76
C VAL A 107 -21.40 -29.04 10.78
#